data_AF-A0A5S4TBW2-F1
#
_entry.id   AF-A0A5S4TBW2-F1
#
_cell.length_a   1.000
_cell.length_b   1.000
_cell.length_c   1.000
_cell.angle_alpha   90.00
_cell.angle_beta   90.00
_cell.angle_gamma   90.00
#
_symmetry.space_group_name_H-M   'P 1'
#
loop_
_entity.id
_entity.type
_entity.pdbx_description
1 polymer ?
#
loop_
_entity_poly.entity_id
_entity_poly.type
_entity_poly.pdbx_seq_one_letter_code
_entity_poly.pdbx_strand_id
1 'polypeptide(L)'
;MTLFKNLVFKTPVLRVNNRDLNITFYQKTLGLRLVSEENAIAIFSSWGQGQERFVIEESPSARTRAVEGPKKINTIVIKTAQPKDIEQLLAHGASYETLFKGEKGYAFETVSPEGDRF
;
A
#
# COMPACT_ATOMS: atom_id res chain seq x y z
N MET A 1 13.95 18.82 -21.14
CA MET A 1 13.38 19.93 -20.34
C MET A 1 12.79 19.37 -19.06
N THR A 2 13.35 19.71 -17.90
CA THR A 2 12.73 19.41 -16.60
C THR A 2 11.69 20.51 -16.30
N LEU A 3 10.40 20.18 -16.39
CA LEU A 3 9.30 21.14 -16.30
C LEU A 3 8.99 21.63 -14.87
N PHE A 4 9.42 20.91 -13.83
CA PHE A 4 9.12 21.25 -12.44
C PHE A 4 10.41 21.29 -11.62
N LYS A 5 10.71 22.46 -11.02
CA LYS A 5 11.91 22.66 -10.19
C LYS A 5 11.64 22.48 -8.69
N ASN A 6 10.40 22.70 -8.25
CA ASN A 6 10.00 22.68 -6.84
C ASN A 6 8.73 21.83 -6.64
N LEU A 7 8.79 20.54 -6.95
CA LEU A 7 7.67 19.63 -6.76
C LEU A 7 7.96 18.66 -5.61
N VAL A 8 7.04 18.63 -4.65
CA VAL A 8 7.07 17.68 -3.53
C VAL A 8 5.96 16.66 -3.76
N PHE A 9 6.34 15.42 -4.04
CA PHE A 9 5.38 14.33 -4.14
C PHE A 9 4.87 13.99 -2.74
N LYS A 10 3.60 14.29 -2.48
CA LYS A 10 2.87 13.75 -1.34
C LYS A 10 2.36 12.36 -1.70
N THR A 11 2.43 11.43 -0.76
CA THR A 11 1.90 10.09 -0.97
C THR A 11 0.39 10.16 -1.22
N PRO A 12 -0.16 9.36 -2.16
CA PRO A 12 -1.61 9.26 -2.32
C PRO A 12 -2.29 8.88 -1.02
N VAL A 13 -3.53 9.36 -0.86
CA VAL A 13 -4.46 8.89 0.16
C VAL A 13 -5.45 7.96 -0.53
N LEU A 14 -5.54 6.71 -0.07
CA LEU A 14 -6.51 5.76 -0.60
C LEU A 14 -7.78 5.76 0.26
N ARG A 15 -8.94 5.82 -0.40
CA ARG A 15 -10.21 5.64 0.31
C ARG A 15 -10.48 4.16 0.51
N VAL A 16 -10.87 3.81 1.72
CA VAL A 16 -11.19 2.44 2.12
C VAL A 16 -12.57 2.37 2.75
N ASN A 17 -13.28 1.26 2.59
CA ASN A 17 -14.61 1.09 3.17
C ASN A 17 -14.54 0.63 4.64
N ASN A 18 -13.69 -0.37 4.92
CA ASN A 18 -13.46 -0.89 6.27
C ASN A 18 -11.99 -0.72 6.64
N ARG A 19 -11.71 0.20 7.57
CA ARG A 19 -10.35 0.57 7.94
C ARG A 19 -9.56 -0.56 8.56
N ASP A 20 -10.18 -1.36 9.44
CA ASP A 20 -9.49 -2.44 10.16
C ASP A 20 -9.08 -3.60 9.25
N LEU A 21 -9.95 -3.97 8.30
CA LEU A 21 -9.64 -4.96 7.27
C LEU A 21 -8.46 -4.50 6.40
N ASN A 22 -8.45 -3.21 6.05
CA ASN A 22 -7.39 -2.61 5.26
C ASN A 22 -6.08 -2.47 6.04
N ILE A 23 -6.11 -2.03 7.30
CA ILE A 23 -4.94 -2.02 8.21
C ILE A 23 -4.32 -3.42 8.27
N THR A 24 -5.15 -4.45 8.47
CA THR A 24 -4.68 -5.83 8.52
C THR A 24 -3.97 -6.24 7.23
N PHE A 25 -4.54 -5.90 6.06
CA PHE A 25 -3.90 -6.15 4.77
C PHE A 25 -2.56 -5.41 4.64
N TYR A 26 -2.52 -4.11 4.91
CA TYR A 26 -1.30 -3.31 4.75
C TYR A 26 -0.17 -3.74 5.70
N GLN A 27 -0.50 -4.19 6.92
CA GLN A 27 0.50 -4.70 7.85
C GLN A 27 0.96 -6.12 7.51
N LYS A 28 0.03 -7.05 7.28
CA LYS A 28 0.37 -8.47 7.11
C LYS A 28 0.88 -8.79 5.71
N THR A 29 0.28 -8.19 4.68
CA THR A 29 0.62 -8.49 3.29
C THR A 29 1.77 -7.60 2.81
N LEU A 30 1.73 -6.30 3.11
CA LEU A 30 2.72 -5.34 2.61
C LEU A 30 3.82 -4.99 3.62
N GLY A 31 3.75 -5.49 4.87
CA GLY A 31 4.77 -5.25 5.90
C GLY A 31 4.81 -3.81 6.42
N LEU A 32 3.81 -2.98 6.15
CA LEU A 32 3.80 -1.59 6.55
C LEU A 32 3.59 -1.46 8.06
N ARG A 33 4.23 -0.45 8.67
CA ARG A 33 4.06 -0.13 10.09
C ARG A 33 2.95 0.91 10.26
N LEU A 34 1.90 0.58 11.01
CA LEU A 34 0.91 1.57 11.43
C LEU A 34 1.54 2.55 12.42
N VAL A 35 1.42 3.84 12.16
CA VAL A 35 2.04 4.93 12.96
C VAL A 35 1.01 5.63 13.81
N SER A 36 -0.14 5.99 13.22
CA SER A 36 -1.20 6.73 13.88
C SER A 36 -2.55 6.41 13.24
N GLU A 37 -3.59 6.53 14.05
CA GLU A 37 -4.99 6.46 13.65
C GLU A 37 -5.68 7.73 14.14
N GLU A 38 -6.25 8.51 13.23
CA GLU A 38 -6.84 9.81 13.54
C GLU A 38 -8.17 9.96 12.79
N ASN A 39 -9.30 9.90 13.52
CA ASN A 39 -10.64 9.93 12.94
C ASN A 39 -10.80 8.85 11.85
N ALA A 40 -11.08 9.26 10.61
CA ALA A 40 -11.19 8.37 9.46
C ALA A 40 -9.82 7.93 8.90
N ILE A 41 -8.71 8.48 9.37
CA ILE A 41 -7.40 8.30 8.75
C ILE A 41 -6.58 7.24 9.49
N ALA A 42 -5.85 6.42 8.73
CA ALA A 42 -4.74 5.63 9.25
C ALA A 42 -3.46 5.95 8.47
N ILE A 43 -2.36 6.19 9.20
CA ILE A 43 -1.07 6.61 8.65
C ILE A 43 -0.06 5.49 8.89
N PHE A 44 0.61 5.08 7.83
CA PHE A 44 1.64 4.04 7.84
C PHE A 44 3.00 4.62 7.45
N SER A 45 4.07 3.96 7.91
CA SER A 45 5.45 4.20 7.48
C SER A 45 6.19 2.89 7.22
N SER A 46 7.43 3.01 6.73
CA SER A 46 8.39 1.92 6.84
C SER A 46 8.82 1.71 8.30
N TRP A 47 9.53 0.62 8.57
CA TRP A 47 10.22 0.37 9.85
C TRP A 47 11.58 1.08 9.99
N GLY A 48 11.99 1.85 8.97
CA GLY A 48 13.26 2.59 8.97
C GLY A 48 13.15 3.96 9.64
N GLN A 49 13.61 5.01 8.93
CA GLN A 49 13.62 6.39 9.45
C GLN A 49 12.22 7.01 9.58
N GLY A 50 11.18 6.32 9.10
CA GLY A 50 9.78 6.75 9.25
C GLY A 50 9.42 8.04 8.50
N GLN A 51 10.23 8.43 7.50
CA GLN A 51 9.97 9.61 6.68
C GLN A 51 8.95 9.31 5.58
N GLU A 52 8.84 8.04 5.17
CA GLU A 52 7.81 7.60 4.24
C GLU A 52 6.45 7.60 4.95
N ARG A 53 5.43 8.08 4.25
CA ARG A 53 4.05 8.04 4.73
C ARG A 53 3.21 7.35 3.70
N PHE A 54 2.31 6.46 4.09
CA PHE A 54 1.22 5.95 3.27
C PHE A 54 -0.07 6.15 4.07
N VAL A 55 -1.13 6.63 3.44
CA VAL A 55 -2.30 7.08 4.17
C VAL A 55 -3.55 6.47 3.56
N ILE A 56 -4.43 5.99 4.41
CA ILE A 56 -5.79 5.59 4.03
C ILE A 56 -6.82 6.42 4.78
N GLU A 57 -7.95 6.65 4.14
CA GLU A 57 -9.10 7.39 4.68
C GLU A 57 -10.36 6.51 4.59
N GLU A 58 -10.95 6.18 5.72
CA GLU A 58 -12.21 5.44 5.79
C GLU A 58 -13.36 6.28 5.24
N SER A 59 -14.14 5.70 4.34
CA SER A 59 -15.30 6.32 3.71
C SER A 59 -16.42 5.29 3.61
N PRO A 60 -17.37 5.29 4.58
CA PRO A 60 -18.39 4.25 4.70
C PRO A 60 -19.29 4.12 3.46
N SER A 61 -19.75 2.91 3.19
CA SER A 61 -20.64 2.55 2.06
C SER A 61 -21.92 3.38 1.95
N ALA A 62 -22.41 3.99 3.03
CA ALA A 62 -23.55 4.92 2.97
C ALA A 62 -23.27 6.16 2.11
N ARG A 63 -22.00 6.48 1.83
CA ARG A 63 -21.56 7.65 1.05
C ARG A 63 -20.64 7.30 -0.12
N THR A 64 -20.32 6.02 -0.31
CA THR A 64 -19.37 5.54 -1.31
C THR A 64 -19.88 4.29 -2.02
N ARG A 65 -19.23 3.94 -3.11
CA ARG A 65 -19.49 2.70 -3.85
C ARG A 65 -18.18 2.14 -4.37
N ALA A 66 -18.17 0.83 -4.63
CA ALA A 66 -17.09 0.23 -5.39
C ALA A 66 -16.99 0.88 -6.78
N VAL A 67 -15.77 0.96 -7.30
CA VAL A 67 -15.53 1.39 -8.68
C VAL A 67 -15.98 0.27 -9.61
N GLU A 68 -16.73 0.63 -10.64
CA GLU A 68 -17.06 -0.26 -11.76
C GLU A 68 -16.16 0.10 -12.93
N GLY A 69 -15.36 -0.87 -13.40
CA GLY A 69 -14.33 -0.64 -14.41
C GLY A 69 -12.97 -0.21 -13.82
N PRO A 70 -12.07 0.36 -14.64
CA PRO A 70 -10.72 0.70 -14.21
C PRO A 70 -10.70 1.74 -13.07
N LYS A 71 -9.95 1.44 -12.00
CA LYS A 71 -9.68 2.41 -10.94
C LYS A 71 -8.76 3.52 -11.44
N LYS A 72 -8.88 4.71 -10.85
CA LYS A 72 -7.98 5.84 -11.14
C LYS A 72 -6.51 5.49 -10.86
N ILE A 73 -6.30 4.69 -9.81
CA ILE A 73 -5.00 4.10 -9.51
C ILE A 73 -4.94 2.73 -10.15
N ASN A 74 -3.95 2.51 -11.02
CA ASN A 74 -3.79 1.24 -11.72
C ASN A 74 -2.96 0.26 -10.88
N THR A 75 -1.79 0.68 -10.42
CA THR A 75 -0.89 -0.13 -9.59
C THR A 75 -0.03 0.76 -8.71
N ILE A 76 0.18 0.35 -7.46
CA ILE A 76 1.07 1.02 -6.51
C ILE A 76 2.31 0.15 -6.32
N VAL A 77 3.45 0.63 -6.82
CA VAL A 77 4.71 -0.10 -6.68
C VAL A 77 5.41 0.32 -5.39
N ILE A 78 5.57 -0.61 -4.45
CA ILE A 78 6.38 -0.43 -3.24
C ILE A 78 7.74 -1.08 -3.45
N LYS A 79 8.80 -0.29 -3.34
CA LYS A 79 10.17 -0.77 -3.50
C LYS A 79 10.88 -0.81 -2.15
N THR A 80 11.33 -1.99 -1.75
CA THR A 80 12.22 -2.15 -0.59
C THR A 80 13.68 -1.86 -0.96
N ALA A 81 14.45 -1.36 0.01
CA ALA A 81 15.91 -1.29 -0.07
C ALA A 81 16.58 -2.65 0.15
N GLN A 82 15.89 -3.58 0.82
CA GLN A 82 16.43 -4.87 1.26
C GLN A 82 15.57 -6.02 0.67
N PRO A 83 16.02 -6.71 -0.40
CA PRO A 83 15.22 -7.73 -1.07
C PRO A 83 14.77 -8.90 -0.19
N LYS A 84 15.55 -9.21 0.86
CA LYS A 84 15.21 -10.27 1.83
C LYS A 84 13.92 -10.00 2.61
N ASP A 85 13.50 -8.74 2.73
CA ASP A 85 12.25 -8.40 3.41
C ASP A 85 11.04 -8.98 2.66
N ILE A 86 11.12 -9.08 1.32
CA ILE A 86 10.07 -9.70 0.50
C ILE A 86 9.99 -11.20 0.77
N GLU A 87 11.14 -11.88 0.86
CA GLU A 87 11.19 -13.31 1.21
C GLU A 87 10.62 -13.57 2.59
N GLN A 88 10.91 -12.70 3.56
CA GLN A 88 10.35 -12.79 4.91
C GLN A 88 8.83 -12.59 4.91
N LEU A 89 8.31 -11.60 4.18
CA LEU A 89 6.86 -11.41 4.06
C LEU A 89 6.17 -12.66 3.47
N LEU A 90 6.72 -13.21 2.40
CA LEU A 90 6.21 -14.44 1.79
C LEU A 90 6.27 -15.63 2.76
N ALA A 91 7.38 -15.79 3.50
CA ALA A 91 7.53 -16.84 4.49
C ALA A 91 6.56 -16.70 5.68
N HIS A 92 6.16 -15.48 6.01
CA HIS A 92 5.16 -15.18 7.04
C HIS A 92 3.70 -15.21 6.53
N GLY A 93 3.49 -15.66 5.28
CA GLY A 93 2.16 -15.88 4.73
C GLY A 93 1.50 -14.64 4.13
N ALA A 94 2.30 -13.68 3.63
CA ALA A 94 1.77 -12.59 2.81
C ALA A 94 0.98 -13.17 1.62
N SER A 95 -0.26 -12.70 1.46
CA SER A 95 -1.09 -13.08 0.31
C SER A 95 -0.52 -12.48 -0.97
N TYR A 96 -0.49 -13.25 -2.05
CA TYR A 96 -0.09 -12.78 -3.36
C TYR A 96 -0.96 -13.42 -4.45
N GLU A 97 -1.15 -12.70 -5.54
CA GLU A 97 -1.78 -13.21 -6.75
C GLU A 97 -0.74 -13.76 -7.72
N THR A 98 0.37 -13.04 -7.88
CA THR A 98 1.45 -13.43 -8.80
C THR A 98 2.80 -13.28 -8.12
N LEU A 99 3.65 -14.29 -8.25
CA LEU A 99 5.01 -14.30 -7.73
C LEU A 99 6.00 -14.16 -8.90
N PHE A 100 6.99 -13.30 -8.73
CA PHE A 100 8.04 -13.00 -9.69
C PHE A 100 9.41 -13.28 -9.08
N LYS A 101 10.38 -13.58 -9.95
CA LYS A 101 11.79 -13.69 -9.57
C LYS A 101 12.64 -12.88 -10.56
N GLY A 102 13.23 -11.80 -10.06
CA GLY A 102 14.18 -10.99 -10.81
C GLY A 102 15.62 -11.25 -10.39
N GLU A 103 16.55 -10.48 -10.96
CA GLU A 103 17.99 -10.61 -10.64
C GLU A 103 18.30 -10.35 -9.16
N LYS A 104 17.52 -9.48 -8.50
CA LYS A 104 17.75 -9.06 -7.11
C LYS A 104 16.97 -9.85 -6.06
N GLY A 105 16.14 -10.81 -6.47
CA GLY A 105 15.31 -11.60 -5.56
C GLY A 105 13.86 -11.72 -6.04
N TYR A 106 12.99 -12.10 -5.11
CA TYR A 106 11.56 -12.22 -5.36
C TYR A 106 10.85 -10.86 -5.35
N ALA A 107 9.74 -10.79 -6.08
CA ALA A 107 8.73 -9.75 -5.98
C ALA A 107 7.36 -10.41 -6.11
N PHE A 108 6.30 -9.78 -5.64
CA PHE A 108 4.94 -10.31 -5.80
C PHE A 108 3.96 -9.18 -6.06
N GLU A 109 2.87 -9.52 -6.73
CA GLU A 109 1.69 -8.66 -6.89
C GLU A 109 0.57 -9.18 -6.00
N THR A 110 -0.23 -8.28 -5.45
CA THR A 110 -1.43 -8.59 -4.66
C THR A 110 -2.51 -7.53 -4.88
N VAL A 111 -3.73 -7.82 -4.46
CA VAL A 111 -4.85 -6.89 -4.50
C VAL A 111 -5.36 -6.60 -3.09
N SER A 112 -5.60 -5.31 -2.80
CA SER A 112 -6.16 -4.85 -1.52
C SER A 112 -7.65 -5.19 -1.40
N PRO A 113 -8.24 -5.07 -0.19
CA PRO A 113 -9.68 -5.23 -0.01
C PRO A 113 -10.53 -4.30 -0.89
N GLU A 114 -9.99 -3.15 -1.30
CA GLU A 114 -10.66 -2.18 -2.17
C GLU A 114 -10.44 -2.45 -3.67
N GLY A 115 -9.71 -3.50 -4.02
CA GLY A 115 -9.36 -3.80 -5.41
C GLY A 115 -8.19 -3.00 -5.96
N ASP A 116 -7.36 -2.38 -5.11
CA ASP A 116 -6.13 -1.71 -5.55
C ASP A 116 -5.01 -2.73 -5.74
N ARG A 117 -4.32 -2.67 -6.88
CA ARG A 117 -3.18 -3.55 -7.16
C ARG A 117 -1.90 -2.98 -6.56
N PHE A 118 -1.15 -3.84 -5.86
CA PHE A 118 0.16 -3.56 -5.28
C PHE A 118 1.19 -4.55 -5.83
#